data_AF-A0A7V7WLC6-F1
#
_entry.id   AF-A0A7V7WLC6-F1
#
_cell.length_a   1.000
_cell.length_b   1.000
_cell.length_c   1.000
_cell.angle_alpha   90.00
_cell.angle_beta   90.00
_cell.angle_gamma   90.00
#
_symmetry.space_group_name_H-M   'P 1'
#
loop_
_entity.id
_entity.type
_entity.pdbx_description
1 polymer ?
#
loop_
_entity_poly.entity_id
_entity_poly.type
_entity_poly.pdbx_seq_one_letter_code
_entity_poly.pdbx_strand_id
1 'polypeptide(L)' 'MSPTPNRLEDHWQQIRPRILQEWDLLTEEDLDRGEMQFDRIVALIRRRYGGRTEIIQEAAIRDALNRILASLED' A
#
# COMPACT_ATOMS: atom_id res chain seq x y z
N MET A 1 -3.80 7.15 18.39
CA MET A 1 -3.52 6.68 17.01
C MET A 1 -2.10 7.12 16.70
N SER A 2 -1.15 6.19 16.71
CA SER A 2 0.23 6.49 16.32
C SER A 2 0.25 6.76 14.82
N PRO A 3 0.85 7.87 14.33
CA PRO A 3 1.06 8.03 12.90
C PRO A 3 1.94 6.86 12.46
N THR A 4 1.43 5.97 11.62
CA THR A 4 2.24 4.90 11.04
C THR A 4 3.44 5.58 10.38
N PRO A 5 4.67 5.37 10.89
CA PRO A 5 5.81 6.18 10.50
C PRO A 5 6.09 6.01 9.01
N ASN A 6 6.74 7.01 8.43
CA ASN A 6 7.20 7.16 7.04
C ASN A 6 8.12 6.01 6.52
N ARG A 7 8.06 4.79 7.07
CA ARG A 7 8.76 3.60 6.59
C ARG A 7 8.42 3.29 5.14
N LEU A 8 7.17 3.56 4.75
CA LEU A 8 6.74 3.41 3.36
C LEU A 8 7.49 4.36 2.42
N GLU A 9 7.78 5.58 2.87
CA GLU A 9 8.58 6.57 2.14
C GLU A 9 10.04 6.16 2.08
N ASP A 10 10.62 5.72 3.22
CA ASP A 10 12.02 5.30 3.31
C ASP A 10 12.35 4.10 2.40
N HIS A 11 11.45 3.11 2.36
CA HIS A 11 11.60 1.91 1.53
C HIS A 11 10.85 1.99 0.19
N TRP A 12 10.37 3.17 -0.22
CA TRP A 12 9.47 3.33 -1.38
C TRP A 12 9.98 2.68 -2.66
N GLN A 13 11.27 2.91 -2.98
CA GLN A 13 11.88 2.35 -4.19
C GLN A 13 11.90 0.81 -4.22
N GLN A 14 11.96 0.17 -3.05
CA GLN A 14 11.99 -1.29 -2.93
C GLN A 14 10.59 -1.90 -2.87
N ILE A 15 9.64 -1.23 -2.20
CA ILE A 15 8.27 -1.74 -2.08
C ILE A 15 7.42 -1.49 -3.33
N ARG A 16 7.65 -0.39 -4.07
CA ARG A 16 6.86 -0.01 -5.24
C ARG A 16 6.72 -1.16 -6.26
N PRO A 17 7.80 -1.83 -6.70
CA PRO A 17 7.67 -2.96 -7.62
C PRO A 17 6.95 -4.17 -6.99
N ARG A 18 7.00 -4.36 -5.67
CA ARG A 18 6.27 -5.44 -4.97
C ARG A 18 4.77 -5.15 -4.89
N ILE A 19 4.41 -3.89 -4.62
CA ILE A 19 3.02 -3.42 -4.63
C ILE A 19 2.42 -3.61 -6.03
N LEU A 20 3.14 -3.26 -7.10
CA LEU A 20 2.67 -3.49 -8.47
C LEU A 20 2.51 -4.98 -8.82
N GLN A 21 3.34 -5.85 -8.26
CA GLN A 21 3.22 -7.30 -8.43
C GLN A 21 2.03 -7.89 -7.67
N GLU A 22 1.78 -7.43 -6.44
CA GLU A 22 0.64 -7.88 -5.62
C GLU A 22 -0.69 -7.37 -6.19
N TRP A 23 -0.69 -6.16 -6.74
CA TRP A 23 -1.86 -5.50 -7.29
C TRP A 23 -1.68 -5.16 -8.78
N ASP A 24 -1.94 -6.14 -9.65
CA ASP A 24 -1.84 -6.04 -11.13
C ASP A 24 -2.64 -4.89 -11.78
N LEU A 25 -3.71 -4.41 -11.14
CA LEU A 25 -4.52 -3.28 -11.62
C LEU A 25 -3.94 -1.91 -11.24
N LEU A 26 -2.93 -1.86 -10.38
CA LEU A 26 -2.23 -0.62 -10.05
C LEU A 26 -1.17 -0.34 -11.10
N THR A 27 -1.06 0.93 -11.47
CA THR A 27 0.05 1.40 -12.29
C THR A 27 1.05 2.18 -11.45
N GLU A 28 2.24 2.31 -12.01
CA GLU A 28 3.31 3.16 -11.50
C GLU A 28 2.87 4.61 -11.24
N GLU A 29 1.99 5.14 -12.10
CA GLU A 29 1.40 6.48 -11.96
C GLU A 29 0.37 6.57 -10.83
N ASP A 30 -0.43 5.52 -10.64
CA ASP A 30 -1.38 5.45 -9.52
C ASP A 30 -0.63 5.46 -8.18
N LEU A 31 0.48 4.73 -8.06
CA LEU A 31 1.32 4.76 -6.87
C LEU A 31 1.99 6.11 -6.63
N ASP A 32 2.41 6.81 -7.69
CA ASP A 32 3.00 8.15 -7.62
C ASP A 32 2.00 9.18 -7.04
N ARG A 33 0.71 9.08 -7.44
CA ARG A 33 -0.38 9.91 -6.89
C ARG A 33 -0.64 9.67 -5.40
N GLY A 34 -0.22 8.54 -4.86
CA GLY A 34 -0.32 8.21 -3.44
C GLY A 34 0.66 8.98 -2.55
N GLU A 35 1.55 9.80 -3.14
CA GLU A 35 2.54 10.63 -2.44
C GLU A 35 3.38 9.84 -1.43
N MET A 36 3.68 8.56 -1.71
CA MET A 36 4.48 7.70 -0.82
C MET A 36 3.92 7.61 0.62
N GLN A 37 2.62 7.88 0.79
CA GLN A 37 1.96 7.85 2.09
C GLN A 37 1.16 6.57 2.22
N PHE A 38 1.43 5.81 3.28
CA PHE A 38 0.80 4.51 3.53
C PHE A 38 -0.72 4.58 3.47
N ASP A 39 -1.33 5.55 4.16
CA ASP A 39 -2.79 5.68 4.21
C ASP A 39 -3.39 6.04 2.85
N ARG A 40 -2.68 6.86 2.05
CA ARG A 40 -3.10 7.22 0.69
C ARG A 40 -3.01 6.05 -0.27
N ILE A 41 -1.96 5.24 -0.17
CA ILE A 41 -1.81 4.01 -0.96
C ILE A 41 -2.94 3.03 -0.62
N VAL A 42 -3.24 2.82 0.66
CA VAL A 42 -4.38 1.99 1.09
C VAL A 42 -5.69 2.49 0.48
N ALA A 43 -5.97 3.80 0.58
CA ALA A 43 -7.16 4.40 0.01
C ALA A 43 -7.23 4.28 -1.52
N LEU A 44 -6.08 4.38 -2.20
CA LEU A 44 -5.99 4.25 -3.64
C LEU A 44 -6.25 2.80 -4.10
N ILE A 45 -5.63 1.82 -3.45
CA ILE A 45 -5.86 0.39 -3.70
C ILE A 45 -7.33 0.06 -3.45
N ARG A 46 -7.90 0.51 -2.33
CA ARG A 46 -9.32 0.33 -2.02
C ARG A 46 -10.23 0.90 -3.11
N ARG A 47 -9.92 2.08 -3.66
CA ARG A 47 -10.69 2.69 -4.76
C ARG A 47 -10.56 1.91 -6.06
N ARG A 48 -9.37 1.40 -6.38
CA ARG A 48 -9.11 0.63 -7.62
C ARG A 48 -9.73 -0.77 -7.61
N TYR A 49 -9.69 -1.44 -6.46
CA TYR A 49 -10.18 -2.81 -6.28
C TYR A 49 -11.62 -2.90 -5.75
N GLY A 50 -12.35 -1.79 -5.80
CA GLY A 50 -13.58 -1.54 -5.04
C GLY A 50 -14.58 -2.71 -4.98
N GLY A 51 -14.83 -3.17 -3.75
CA GLY A 51 -16.04 -3.91 -3.37
C GLY A 51 -16.67 -3.25 -2.14
N ARG A 52 -18.01 -3.34 -1.99
CA ARG A 52 -18.83 -2.71 -0.92
C ARG A 52 -18.57 -3.24 0.50
N THR A 53 -17.42 -3.86 0.78
CA THR A 53 -17.08 -4.44 2.08
C THR A 53 -15.95 -3.65 2.71
N GLU A 54 -16.32 -2.59 3.44
CA GLU A 54 -15.47 -1.45 3.76
C GLU A 54 -14.37 -1.69 4.81
N ILE A 55 -14.46 -2.73 5.64
CA ILE A 55 -13.52 -2.93 6.76
C ILE A 55 -12.54 -4.10 6.49
N ILE A 56 -13.06 -5.21 5.95
CA ILE A 56 -12.27 -6.42 5.73
C ILE A 56 -11.23 -6.20 4.62
N GLN A 57 -11.60 -5.48 3.55
CA GLN A 57 -10.65 -5.14 2.48
C GLN A 57 -9.55 -4.21 2.98
N GLU A 58 -9.89 -3.18 3.76
CA GLU A 58 -8.86 -2.25 4.26
C GLU A 58 -7.86 -2.97 5.17
N ALA A 59 -8.34 -3.81 6.07
CA ALA A 59 -7.48 -4.62 6.93
C ALA A 59 -6.56 -5.54 6.10
N ALA A 60 -7.10 -6.20 5.05
CA ALA A 60 -6.31 -7.05 4.18
C ALA A 60 -5.25 -6.28 3.38
N ILE A 61 -5.58 -5.10 2.86
CA ILE A 61 -4.63 -4.23 2.13
C ILE A 61 -3.51 -3.77 3.08
N ARG A 62 -3.88 -3.30 4.28
CA ARG A 62 -2.91 -2.87 5.29
C ARG A 62 -2.01 -4.00 5.75
N ASP A 63 -2.56 -5.20 5.92
CA ASP A 63 -1.79 -6.39 6.28
C ASP A 63 -0.83 -6.81 5.17
N ALA A 64 -1.25 -6.79 3.90
CA ALA A 64 -0.38 -7.05 2.75
C ALA A 64 0.77 -6.04 2.65
N LEU A 65 0.49 -4.75 2.79
CA LEU A 65 1.53 -3.71 2.79
C LEU A 65 2.50 -3.86 3.97
N ASN A 66 2.01 -4.19 5.16
CA ASN A 66 2.88 -4.46 6.32
C ASN A 66 3.74 -5.70 6.10
N ARG A 67 3.22 -6.76 5.47
CA ARG A 67 4.02 -7.95 5.10
C ARG A 67 5.14 -7.60 4.12
N ILE A 68 4.84 -6.79 3.11
CA ILE A 68 5.84 -6.30 2.15
C ILE A 68 6.92 -5.47 2.86
N LEU A 69 6.55 -4.57 3.77
CA LEU A 69 7.49 -3.77 4.56
C LEU A 69 8.34 -4.63 5.49
N ALA A 70 7.71 -5.55 6.24
CA ALA A 70 8.41 -6.44 7.16
C ALA A 70 9.43 -7.33 6.44
N SER A 71 9.15 -7.74 5.20
CA SER A 71 10.08 -8.52 4.37
C SER A 71 11.28 -7.74 3.81
N LEU A 72 11.38 -6.43 4.09
CA LEU A 72 12.55 -5.60 3.78
C LEU A 72 13.36 -5.24 5.03
N GLU A 73 12.82 -5.46 6.23
CA GLU A 73 13.51 -5.23 7.51
C GLU A 73 14.26 -6.49 8.01
N ASP A 74 14.18 -7.61 7.28
CA ASP A 74 14.85 -8.90 7.56
C ASP A 74 16.20 -9.03 6.83
#